data_AF-A0A9E7W727-F1
#
_entry.id   AF-A0A9E7W727-F1
#
_cell.length_a   1.000
_cell.length_b   1.000
_cell.length_c   1.000
_cell.angle_alpha   90.00
_cell.angle_beta   90.00
_cell.angle_gamma   90.00
#
_symmetry.space_group_name_H-M   'P 1'
#
loop_
_entity.id
_entity.type
_entity.pdbx_description
1 polymer ?
#
loop_
_entity_poly.entity_id
_entity_poly.type
_entity_poly.pdbx_seq_one_letter_code
_entity_poly.pdbx_strand_id
1 'polypeptide(L)' 'MAKSLSMDVIAEGVETDAEREFLQSVGCTCYQGYLFYRPMAAADIDLLLKRDGGQAGVMHEK' A
#
# COMPACT_ATOMS: atom_id res chain seq x y z
N MET A 1 18.62 -7.75 -0.86
CA MET A 1 18.30 -9.08 -1.43
C MET A 1 17.32 -8.98 -2.59
N ALA A 2 16.09 -8.50 -2.43
CA ALA A 2 15.15 -8.40 -3.55
C ALA A 2 15.59 -7.45 -4.69
N LYS A 3 16.19 -6.28 -4.36
CA LYS A 3 16.74 -5.35 -5.37
C LYS A 3 17.79 -5.98 -6.28
N SER A 4 18.63 -6.87 -5.75
CA SER A 4 19.65 -7.58 -6.57
C SER A 4 19.06 -8.70 -7.43
N LEU A 5 17.82 -9.11 -7.16
CA LEU A 5 17.07 -10.10 -7.93
C LEU A 5 16.08 -9.45 -8.92
N SER A 6 16.08 -8.11 -9.03
CA SER A 6 15.11 -7.36 -9.84
C SER A 6 13.66 -7.71 -9.51
N MET A 7 13.38 -7.98 -8.23
CA MET A 7 12.04 -8.29 -7.74
C MET A 7 11.44 -7.11 -6.99
N ASP A 8 10.15 -6.88 -7.22
CA ASP A 8 9.34 -5.99 -6.40
C ASP A 8 9.12 -6.59 -5.01
N VAL A 9 8.99 -5.73 -4.01
CA VAL A 9 8.72 -6.11 -2.62
C VAL A 9 7.50 -5.34 -2.15
N ILE A 10 6.59 -6.04 -1.48
CA ILE A 10 5.51 -5.46 -0.70
C ILE A 10 5.78 -5.70 0.80
N ALA A 11 5.64 -4.66 1.60
CA ALA A 11 5.62 -4.79 3.06
C ALA A 11 4.16 -4.91 3.55
N GLU A 12 3.83 -6.04 4.17
CA GLU A 12 2.50 -6.29 4.74
C GLU A 12 2.47 -5.94 6.23
N GLY A 13 1.31 -5.52 6.73
CA GLY A 13 1.10 -5.14 8.14
C GLY A 13 1.53 -3.72 8.50
N VAL A 14 1.53 -2.76 7.56
CA VAL A 14 1.85 -1.35 7.85
C VAL A 14 0.65 -0.65 8.50
N GLU A 15 0.77 -0.25 9.76
CA GLU A 15 -0.34 0.29 10.55
C GLU A 15 -0.15 1.77 10.92
N THR A 16 1.09 2.28 10.87
CA THR A 16 1.44 3.65 11.27
C THR A 16 2.27 4.38 10.22
N ASP A 17 2.19 5.71 10.22
CA ASP A 17 3.03 6.55 9.35
C ASP A 17 4.52 6.35 9.59
N ALA A 18 4.92 6.14 10.84
CA ALA A 18 6.33 5.90 11.20
C ALA A 18 6.87 4.60 10.56
N GLU A 19 6.07 3.53 10.50
CA GLU A 19 6.44 2.29 9.81
C GLU A 19 6.57 2.52 8.30
N ARG A 20 5.62 3.24 7.69
CA ARG A 20 5.67 3.60 6.26
C ARG A 20 6.92 4.42 5.94
N GLU A 21 7.20 5.45 6.73
CA GLU A 21 8.36 6.33 6.55
C GLU A 21 9.67 5.55 6.67
N PHE A 22 9.76 4.66 7.65
CA PHE A 22 10.91 3.76 7.78
C PHE A 22 11.08 2.86 6.54
N LEU A 23 10.00 2.21 6.10
CA LEU A 23 10.02 1.35 4.91
C LEU A 23 10.43 2.10 3.64
N GLN A 24 9.92 3.33 3.48
CA GLN A 24 10.30 4.21 2.39
C GLN A 24 11.78 4.57 2.46
N SER A 25 12.32 4.85 3.65
CA SER A 25 13.74 5.21 3.85
C SER A 25 14.70 4.07 3.44
N VAL A 26 14.29 2.81 3.57
CA VAL A 26 15.06 1.64 3.11
C VAL A 26 14.74 1.25 1.65
N GLY A 27 13.84 2.01 1.02
CA GLY A 27 13.44 1.91 -0.37
C GLY A 27 12.54 0.71 -0.66
N CYS A 28 11.70 0.32 0.29
CA CYS A 28 10.47 -0.42 0.03
C CYS A 28 9.38 0.61 -0.31
N THR A 29 8.68 0.46 -1.43
CA THR A 29 7.73 1.47 -1.93
C THR A 29 6.32 0.92 -2.16
N CYS A 30 6.08 -0.34 -1.79
CA CYS A 30 4.77 -0.98 -1.88
C CYS A 30 4.39 -1.52 -0.50
N TYR A 31 3.17 -1.26 -0.08
CA TYR A 31 2.70 -1.53 1.28
C TYR A 31 1.29 -2.08 1.30
N GLN A 32 0.99 -2.89 2.30
CA GLN A 32 -0.36 -3.28 2.67
C GLN A 32 -0.49 -3.21 4.19
N GLY A 33 -1.60 -2.68 4.68
CA GLY A 33 -1.89 -2.69 6.11
C GLY A 33 -2.98 -1.69 6.49
N TYR A 34 -3.28 -1.66 7.78
CA TYR A 34 -4.42 -0.90 8.31
C TYR A 34 -4.23 0.62 8.28
N LEU A 35 -3.00 1.10 8.07
CA LEU A 35 -2.73 2.50 7.77
C LEU A 35 -3.56 2.96 6.55
N PHE A 36 -3.68 2.09 5.55
CA PHE A 36 -4.45 2.34 4.33
C PHE A 36 -5.89 1.86 4.52
N TYR A 37 -6.12 0.56 4.32
CA TYR A 37 -7.45 -0.04 4.39
C TYR A 37 -7.41 -1.34 5.18
N ARG A 38 -8.46 -1.57 5.98
CA ARG A 38 -8.72 -2.88 6.55
C ARG A 38 -9.29 -3.80 5.47
N PRO A 39 -9.20 -5.14 5.65
CA PRO A 39 -9.98 -6.09 4.85
C PRO A 39 -11.44 -5.65 4.78
N MET A 40 -11.99 -5.67 3.58
CA MET A 40 -13.34 -5.23 3.29
C MET A 40 -14.07 -6.27 2.45
N ALA A 41 -15.39 -6.16 2.36
CA ALA A 41 -16.15 -7.05 1.49
C ALA A 41 -15.84 -6.74 0.02
N ALA A 42 -15.95 -7.75 -0.85
CA ALA A 42 -15.72 -7.56 -2.28
C ALA A 42 -16.60 -6.46 -2.90
N ALA A 43 -17.83 -6.32 -2.40
CA ALA A 43 -18.77 -5.28 -2.85
C ALA A 43 -18.28 -3.85 -2.55
N ASP A 44 -17.40 -3.67 -1.58
CA ASP A 44 -16.89 -2.35 -1.17
C ASP A 44 -15.69 -1.90 -2.04
N ILE A 45 -15.04 -2.83 -2.74
CA ILE A 45 -13.87 -2.54 -3.59
C ILE A 45 -14.26 -1.60 -4.73
N ASP A 46 -15.40 -1.84 -5.39
CA ASP A 46 -15.86 -1.01 -6.50
C ASP A 46 -16.14 0.44 -6.07
N LEU A 47 -16.64 0.63 -4.85
CA LEU A 47 -16.86 1.95 -4.28
C LEU A 47 -15.54 2.67 -4.02
N LEU A 48 -14.56 1.94 -3.47
CA LEU A 48 -13.22 2.44 -3.23
C LEU A 48 -12.54 2.89 -4.54
N LEU A 49 -12.54 2.03 -5.56
CA LEU A 49 -11.88 2.32 -6.85
C LEU A 49 -12.52 3.50 -7.60
N LYS A 50 -13.85 3.67 -7.48
CA LYS A 50 -14.57 4.80 -8.10
C LYS A 50 -14.26 6.12 -7.40
N ARG A 51 -14.00 6.11 -6.09
CA ARG A 51 -13.67 7.31 -5.32
C ARG A 51 -12.33 7.93 -5.75
N ASP A 52 -11.36 7.07 -6.06
CA ASP A 52 -9.98 7.49 -6.36
C ASP A 52 -9.77 7.79 -7.87
N GLY A 53 -10.86 7.96 -8.64
CA GLY A 53 -10.83 8.46 -10.02
C GLY A 53 -10.12 7.57 -11.05
N GLY A 54 -9.87 6.29 -10.73
CA GLY A 54 -9.20 5.35 -11.62
C GLY A 54 -7.69 5.59 -11.81
N GLN A 55 -7.04 6.36 -10.92
CA GLN A 55 -5.57 6.50 -10.96
C GLN A 55 -4.90 5.28 -10.33
N ALA A 56 -4.69 4.25 -11.15
CA ALA A 56 -3.86 3.10 -10.82
C ALA A 56 -2.42 3.58 -10.52
N GLY A 57 -2.05 3.64 -9.23
CA GLY A 57 -0.66 3.84 -8.82
C GLY A 57 -0.41 4.83 -7.68
N VAL A 58 -1.41 5.58 -7.21
CA VAL A 58 -1.23 6.49 -6.06
C VAL A 58 -1.86 5.85 -4.82
N MET A 59 -1.02 5.42 -3.88
CA MET A 59 -1.46 4.93 -2.57
C MET A 59 -2.06 6.11 -1.81
N HIS A 60 -3.39 6.22 -1.83
CA HIS A 60 -4.10 7.24 -1.09
C HIS A 60 -4.10 6.88 0.40
N GLU A 61 -3.54 7.77 1.21
CA GLU A 61 -3.79 7.82 2.65
C GLU A 61 -5.26 8.19 2.86
N LYS A 62 -5.88 7.72 3.95
CA LYS A 62 -7.27 8.08 4.28
C LYS A 62 -7.46 9.58 4.45
#